data_AF-A0A9P7Y9N6-F1
#
_entry.id   AF-A0A9P7Y9N6-F1
#
_cell.length_a   1.000
_cell.length_b   1.000
_cell.length_c   1.000
_cell.angle_alpha   90.00
_cell.angle_beta   90.00
_cell.angle_gamma   90.00
#
_symmetry.space_group_name_H-M   'P 1'
#
loop_
_entity.id
_entity.type
_entity.pdbx_description
1 polymer ?
#
loop_
_entity_poly.entity_id
_entity_poly.type
_entity_poly.pdbx_seq_one_letter_code
_entity_poly.pdbx_strand_id
1 'polypeptide(L)'
;MDDSIVQETPFVKQLAANDRPTRDKALSSLQTYLSGRRILTPLDLLKLHKGLFYSLWMSDRPIPQQNLANALSSLVPILPSDTLIPFLRAFWQTMQREWERIDVLRMEKFLLVTRRYVGATFEVLKKGGWEEERVRGVLGVFGEIPLSVDDVRVPMGMRFHVIDLWVDEMEKVGVLEENEECRRIQDVLMAPLLKLREESPTKTVRMKAREALNDERIPGNGRREPEVEEPTSGEWAGFAD
;
A
#
# COMPACT_ATOMS: atom_id res chain seq x y z
N MET A 1 9.95 35.64 -3.35
CA MET A 1 10.14 34.51 -2.42
C MET A 1 9.21 34.79 -1.26
N ASP A 2 8.00 34.27 -1.37
CA ASP A 2 6.96 34.42 -0.38
C ASP A 2 7.02 33.17 0.49
N ASP A 3 7.52 33.31 1.71
CA ASP A 3 7.41 32.33 2.80
C ASP A 3 5.93 32.26 3.27
N SER A 4 5.01 32.03 2.34
CA SER A 4 3.59 31.92 2.63
C SER A 4 3.31 30.63 3.39
N ILE A 5 3.37 30.79 4.71
CA ILE A 5 2.58 30.06 5.71
C ILE A 5 2.84 28.55 5.65
N VAL A 6 3.93 28.12 6.30
CA VAL A 6 3.96 26.79 6.88
C VAL A 6 2.81 26.73 7.88
N GLN A 7 1.63 26.27 7.46
CA GLN A 7 0.57 25.95 8.40
C GLN A 7 1.15 24.86 9.31
N GLU A 8 1.36 25.16 10.59
CA GLU A 8 1.62 24.11 11.57
C GLU A 8 0.42 23.17 11.51
N THR A 9 0.60 21.97 10.96
CA THR A 9 -0.43 20.95 10.96
C THR A 9 -0.71 20.62 12.44
N PRO A 10 -1.85 21.03 13.03
CA PRO A 10 -1.97 21.22 14.48
C PRO A 10 -1.99 19.90 15.27
N PHE A 11 -1.89 18.78 14.58
CA PHE A 11 -2.02 17.43 15.12
C PHE A 11 -0.69 16.68 15.18
N VAL A 12 0.33 17.06 14.41
CA VAL A 12 1.52 16.21 14.21
C VAL A 12 2.28 15.96 15.52
N LYS A 13 2.47 17.01 16.32
CA LYS A 13 3.09 16.90 17.66
C LYS A 13 2.26 16.04 18.61
N GLN A 14 0.92 16.13 18.53
CA GLN A 14 0.01 15.39 19.41
C GLN A 14 -0.13 13.92 19.00
N LEU A 15 -0.07 13.60 17.70
CA LEU A 15 -0.08 12.24 17.18
C LEU A 15 1.17 11.44 17.59
N ALA A 16 2.29 12.12 17.85
CA ALA A 16 3.53 11.54 18.35
C ALA A 16 3.72 11.71 19.88
N ALA A 17 2.68 12.11 20.61
CA ALA A 17 2.76 12.26 22.07
C ALA A 17 3.00 10.91 22.77
N ASN A 18 3.64 10.93 23.94
CA ASN A 18 3.98 9.71 24.68
C ASN A 18 2.74 9.05 25.30
N ASP A 19 1.73 9.82 25.70
CA ASP A 19 0.51 9.28 26.30
C ASP A 19 -0.55 8.96 25.23
N ARG A 20 -1.21 7.82 25.41
CA ARG A 20 -2.26 7.35 24.50
C ARG A 20 -3.47 8.30 24.42
N PRO A 21 -4.01 8.85 25.52
CA PRO A 21 -5.18 9.73 25.45
C PRO A 21 -4.99 10.94 24.53
N THR A 22 -3.81 11.58 24.55
CA THR A 22 -3.49 12.69 23.65
C THR A 22 -3.48 12.25 22.19
N ARG A 23 -2.87 11.09 21.88
CA ARG A 23 -2.85 10.55 20.51
C ARG A 23 -4.26 10.19 20.01
N ASP A 24 -5.07 9.54 20.85
CA ASP A 24 -6.42 9.13 20.51
C ASP A 24 -7.29 10.36 20.22
N LYS A 25 -7.22 11.41 21.06
CA LYS A 25 -7.93 12.69 20.83
C LYS A 25 -7.46 13.40 19.54
N ALA A 26 -6.17 13.38 19.26
CA ALA A 26 -5.60 13.98 18.05
C ALA A 26 -6.09 13.24 16.80
N LEU A 27 -6.17 11.90 16.83
CA LEU A 27 -6.70 11.11 15.72
C LEU A 27 -8.20 11.36 15.48
N SER A 28 -9.01 11.45 16.53
CA SER A 28 -10.42 11.81 16.38
C SER A 28 -10.60 13.21 15.80
N SER A 29 -9.77 14.17 16.23
CA SER A 29 -9.79 15.54 15.69
C SER A 29 -9.34 15.58 14.22
N LEU A 30 -8.38 14.72 13.86
CA LEU A 30 -7.91 14.58 12.49
C LEU A 30 -8.99 14.05 11.55
N GLN A 31 -9.82 13.10 12.00
CA GLN A 31 -10.94 12.59 11.20
C GLN A 31 -11.89 13.72 10.77
N THR A 32 -12.31 14.56 11.71
CA THR A 32 -13.14 15.75 11.40
C THR A 32 -12.40 16.77 10.54
N TYR A 33 -11.09 16.93 10.75
CA TYR A 33 -10.27 17.85 9.97
C TYR A 33 -10.19 17.44 8.50
N LEU A 34 -9.96 16.15 8.22
CA LEU A 34 -9.78 15.59 6.89
C LEU A 34 -11.09 15.42 6.11
N SER A 35 -12.24 15.32 6.78
CA SER A 35 -13.55 15.22 6.09
C SER A 35 -13.98 16.53 5.42
N GLY A 36 -13.36 17.66 5.76
CA GLY A 36 -13.62 18.95 5.11
C GLY A 36 -12.76 19.16 3.86
N ARG A 37 -13.27 19.91 2.88
CA ARG A 37 -12.43 20.36 1.74
C ARG A 37 -11.40 21.36 2.24
N ARG A 38 -10.12 21.04 2.04
CA ARG A 38 -8.98 21.87 2.45
C ARG A 38 -7.88 21.76 1.43
N ILE A 39 -7.10 22.83 1.29
CA ILE A 39 -5.86 22.81 0.52
C ILE A 39 -4.77 22.27 1.45
N LEU A 40 -4.35 21.03 1.25
CA LEU A 40 -3.24 20.41 1.96
C LEU A 40 -2.07 20.28 1.00
N THR A 41 -0.92 20.86 1.35
CA THR A 41 0.27 20.72 0.52
C THR A 41 0.83 19.29 0.65
N PRO A 42 1.63 18.82 -0.32
CA PRO A 42 2.34 17.55 -0.18
C PRO A 42 3.17 17.46 1.11
N LEU A 43 3.76 18.58 1.54
CA LEU A 43 4.54 18.64 2.78
C LEU A 43 3.67 18.47 4.02
N ASP A 44 2.45 19.03 4.04
CA ASP A 44 1.51 18.86 5.15
C ASP A 44 1.10 17.39 5.31
N LEU A 45 0.82 16.74 4.19
CA LEU A 45 0.44 15.32 4.15
C LEU A 45 1.61 14.42 4.60
N LEU A 46 2.85 14.74 4.20
CA LEU A 46 4.04 14.02 4.68
C LEU A 46 4.28 14.20 6.18
N LYS A 47 4.12 15.42 6.71
CA LYS A 47 4.20 15.68 8.15
C LYS A 47 3.11 14.92 8.90
N LEU A 48 1.90 14.91 8.35
CA LEU A 48 0.76 14.19 8.92
C LEU A 48 1.03 12.69 9.00
N HIS A 49 1.40 12.06 7.88
CA HIS A 49 1.70 10.63 7.86
C HIS A 49 2.89 10.26 8.73
N LYS A 50 3.89 11.14 8.88
CA LYS A 50 4.95 10.95 9.87
C LYS A 50 4.36 10.90 11.30
N GLY A 51 3.45 11.80 11.64
CA GLY A 51 2.75 11.76 12.93
C GLY A 51 1.96 10.47 13.15
N LEU A 52 1.21 10.02 12.13
CA LEU A 52 0.44 8.77 12.18
C LEU A 52 1.34 7.54 12.32
N PHE A 53 2.48 7.52 11.61
CA PHE A 53 3.49 6.47 11.73
C PHE A 53 4.00 6.36 13.17
N TYR A 54 4.38 7.47 13.79
CA TYR A 54 4.86 7.46 15.18
C TYR A 54 3.75 7.15 16.19
N SER A 55 2.49 7.49 15.91
CA SER A 55 1.36 7.04 16.73
C SER A 55 1.29 5.51 16.81
N LEU A 56 1.45 4.84 15.66
CA LEU A 56 1.49 3.37 15.60
C LEU A 56 2.78 2.81 16.20
N TRP A 57 3.91 3.48 15.98
CA TRP A 57 5.20 3.12 16.56
C TRP A 57 5.14 3.00 18.09
N MET A 58 4.46 3.93 18.76
CA MET A 58 4.27 3.99 20.22
C MET A 58 3.17 3.05 20.76
N SER A 59 2.51 2.27 19.89
CA SER A 59 1.49 1.29 20.30
C SER A 59 2.13 -0.08 20.53
N ASP A 60 2.22 -0.51 21.79
CA ASP A 60 2.95 -1.75 22.16
C ASP A 60 2.05 -2.95 22.46
N ARG A 61 0.73 -2.74 22.58
CA ARG A 61 -0.21 -3.83 22.89
C ARG A 61 -0.94 -4.30 21.63
N PRO A 62 -1.13 -5.63 21.44
CA PRO A 62 -1.72 -6.17 20.20
C PRO A 62 -3.09 -5.60 19.83
N ILE A 63 -4.05 -5.59 20.77
CA ILE A 63 -5.40 -5.08 20.48
C ILE A 63 -5.40 -3.58 20.14
N PRO A 64 -4.72 -2.70 20.91
CA PRO A 64 -4.52 -1.31 20.49
C PRO A 64 -3.83 -1.13 19.13
N GLN A 65 -2.86 -1.96 18.75
CA GLN A 65 -2.24 -1.90 17.43
C GLN A 65 -3.24 -2.20 16.32
N GLN A 66 -4.05 -3.25 16.46
CA GLN A 66 -5.08 -3.60 15.47
C GLN A 66 -6.14 -2.50 15.35
N ASN A 67 -6.63 -1.99 16.47
CA ASN A 67 -7.60 -0.90 16.49
C ASN A 67 -7.04 0.37 15.84
N LEU A 68 -5.78 0.70 16.13
CA LEU A 68 -5.12 1.86 15.54
C LEU A 68 -4.90 1.67 14.03
N ALA A 69 -4.44 0.50 13.57
CA ALA A 69 -4.32 0.22 12.14
C ALA A 69 -5.66 0.39 11.41
N ASN A 70 -6.75 -0.10 11.99
CA ASN A 70 -8.10 0.11 11.46
C ASN A 70 -8.46 1.61 11.42
N ALA A 71 -8.26 2.34 12.52
CA ALA A 71 -8.58 3.76 12.63
C ALA A 71 -7.74 4.65 11.68
N LEU A 72 -6.48 4.27 11.42
CA LEU A 72 -5.63 4.95 10.44
C LEU A 72 -6.11 4.70 9.01
N SER A 73 -6.51 3.48 8.67
CA SER A 73 -7.02 3.15 7.34
C SER A 73 -8.42 3.72 7.08
N SER A 74 -9.23 3.91 8.14
CA SER A 74 -10.55 4.53 8.02
C SER A 74 -10.51 6.03 7.69
N LEU A 75 -9.32 6.63 7.65
CA LEU A 75 -9.13 7.98 7.12
C LEU A 75 -9.32 8.02 5.60
N VAL A 76 -8.94 6.96 4.88
CA VAL A 76 -8.99 6.91 3.41
C VAL A 76 -10.40 7.15 2.84
N PRO A 77 -11.47 6.46 3.31
CA PRO A 77 -12.81 6.63 2.74
C PRO A 77 -13.51 7.96 3.06
N ILE A 78 -13.02 8.73 4.03
CA ILE A 78 -13.62 10.03 4.39
C ILE A 78 -12.99 11.21 3.64
N LEU A 79 -11.95 10.97 2.83
CA LEU A 79 -11.24 12.02 2.11
C LEU A 79 -12.07 12.57 0.93
N PRO A 80 -12.03 13.88 0.70
CA PRO A 80 -12.44 14.46 -0.57
C PRO A 80 -11.67 13.85 -1.77
N SER A 81 -12.32 13.79 -2.93
CA SER A 81 -11.77 13.16 -4.14
C SER A 81 -10.40 13.70 -4.57
N ASP A 82 -10.20 15.02 -4.47
CA ASP A 82 -8.96 15.73 -4.80
C ASP A 82 -7.82 15.46 -3.81
N THR A 83 -8.15 15.02 -2.60
CA THR A 83 -7.19 14.77 -1.51
C THR A 83 -6.74 13.31 -1.46
N LEU A 84 -7.53 12.37 -1.99
CA LEU A 84 -7.27 10.93 -1.93
C LEU A 84 -5.88 10.56 -2.47
N ILE A 85 -5.57 10.96 -3.71
CA ILE A 85 -4.31 10.58 -4.37
C ILE A 85 -3.09 11.21 -3.65
N PRO A 86 -3.07 12.52 -3.34
CA PRO A 86 -1.99 13.12 -2.55
C PRO A 86 -1.80 12.46 -1.17
N PHE A 87 -2.90 12.10 -0.50
CA PHE A 87 -2.85 11.44 0.81
C PHE A 87 -2.21 10.05 0.73
N LEU A 88 -2.68 9.21 -0.21
CA LEU A 88 -2.10 7.88 -0.43
C LEU A 88 -0.62 7.96 -0.82
N ARG A 89 -0.26 8.92 -1.67
CA ARG A 89 1.14 9.18 -2.05
C ARG A 89 2.01 9.50 -0.82
N ALA A 90 1.55 10.37 0.07
CA ALA A 90 2.26 10.70 1.29
C ALA A 90 2.37 9.51 2.27
N PHE A 91 1.34 8.66 2.34
CA PHE A 91 1.40 7.40 3.08
C PHE A 91 2.54 6.51 2.55
N TRP A 92 2.53 6.22 1.25
CA TRP A 92 3.52 5.33 0.64
C TRP A 92 4.94 5.89 0.70
N GLN A 93 5.13 7.20 0.50
CA GLN A 93 6.43 7.86 0.67
C GLN A 93 6.93 7.78 2.13
N THR A 94 6.01 7.86 3.10
CA THR A 94 6.36 7.69 4.51
C THR A 94 6.76 6.25 4.80
N MET A 95 6.00 5.27 4.32
CA MET A 95 6.35 3.85 4.48
C MET A 95 7.67 3.52 3.80
N GLN A 96 7.90 3.98 2.56
CA GLN A 96 9.15 3.81 1.82
C GLN A 96 10.36 4.29 2.63
N ARG A 97 10.29 5.50 3.20
CA ARG A 97 11.38 6.11 3.96
C ARG A 97 11.66 5.40 5.29
N GLU A 98 10.62 4.95 5.98
CA GLU A 98 10.76 4.43 7.34
C GLU A 98 10.86 2.91 7.41
N TRP A 99 10.54 2.16 6.35
CA TRP A 99 10.40 0.68 6.39
C TRP A 99 11.62 -0.03 6.97
N GLU A 100 12.83 0.31 6.50
CA GLU A 100 14.08 -0.34 6.94
C GLU A 100 14.47 0.02 8.37
N ARG A 101 13.86 1.06 8.95
CA ARG A 101 14.07 1.48 10.34
C ARG A 101 13.18 0.73 11.32
N ILE A 102 12.19 -0.01 10.81
CA ILE A 102 11.27 -0.80 11.63
C ILE A 102 12.02 -2.07 12.04
N ASP A 103 12.31 -2.20 13.33
CA ASP A 103 12.86 -3.43 13.85
C ASP A 103 11.84 -4.58 13.83
N VAL A 104 12.34 -5.81 13.88
CA VAL A 104 11.53 -7.03 13.74
C VAL A 104 10.37 -7.08 14.74
N LEU A 105 10.55 -6.60 15.98
CA LEU A 105 9.50 -6.63 17.01
C LEU A 105 8.35 -5.67 16.72
N ARG A 106 8.57 -4.67 15.86
CA ARG A 106 7.55 -3.69 15.45
C ARG A 106 6.97 -3.99 14.07
N MET A 107 7.55 -4.89 13.29
CA MET A 107 7.17 -5.11 11.89
C MET A 107 5.70 -5.51 11.72
N GLU A 108 5.18 -6.40 12.57
CA GLU A 108 3.83 -6.97 12.41
C GLU A 108 2.72 -5.89 12.30
N LYS A 109 2.72 -4.88 13.17
CA LYS A 109 1.72 -3.81 13.12
C LYS A 109 1.86 -2.92 11.89
N PHE A 110 3.06 -2.77 11.34
CA PHE A 110 3.28 -2.03 10.11
C PHE A 110 2.87 -2.83 8.86
N LEU A 111 3.09 -4.15 8.85
CA LEU A 111 2.51 -5.03 7.84
C LEU A 111 0.97 -4.95 7.87
N LEU A 112 0.37 -4.96 9.06
CA LEU A 112 -1.07 -4.86 9.23
C LEU A 112 -1.63 -3.52 8.71
N VAL A 113 -1.03 -2.38 9.07
CA VAL A 113 -1.53 -1.09 8.59
C VAL A 113 -1.39 -0.95 7.08
N THR A 114 -0.32 -1.47 6.48
CA THR A 114 -0.17 -1.52 5.02
C THR A 114 -1.31 -2.30 4.37
N ARG A 115 -1.62 -3.50 4.88
CA ARG A 115 -2.76 -4.30 4.39
C ARG A 115 -4.07 -3.53 4.51
N ARG A 116 -4.33 -2.87 5.64
CA ARG A 116 -5.54 -2.08 5.86
C ARG A 116 -5.64 -0.88 4.93
N TYR A 117 -4.53 -0.20 4.63
CA TYR A 117 -4.52 0.89 3.66
C TYR A 117 -4.82 0.43 2.24
N VAL A 118 -4.27 -0.71 1.80
CA VAL A 118 -4.58 -1.28 0.48
C VAL A 118 -6.06 -1.66 0.40
N GLY A 119 -6.58 -2.41 1.37
CA GLY A 119 -7.99 -2.79 1.41
C GLY A 119 -8.94 -1.58 1.44
N ALA A 120 -8.66 -0.57 2.27
CA ALA A 120 -9.45 0.66 2.30
C ALA A 120 -9.40 1.43 0.98
N THR A 121 -8.26 1.40 0.28
CA THR A 121 -8.11 2.03 -1.03
C THR A 121 -8.98 1.33 -2.07
N PHE A 122 -8.95 0.00 -2.14
CA PHE A 122 -9.79 -0.77 -3.06
C PHE A 122 -11.28 -0.62 -2.75
N GLU A 123 -11.66 -0.55 -1.47
CA GLU A 123 -13.05 -0.29 -1.08
C GLU A 123 -13.53 1.10 -1.54
N VAL A 124 -12.66 2.11 -1.52
CA VAL A 124 -12.97 3.43 -2.08
C VAL A 124 -13.15 3.37 -3.60
N LEU A 125 -12.30 2.63 -4.31
CA LEU A 125 -12.44 2.44 -5.76
C LEU A 125 -13.76 1.72 -6.10
N LYS A 126 -14.09 0.66 -5.36
CA LYS A 126 -15.36 -0.07 -5.49
C LYS A 126 -16.57 0.83 -5.27
N LYS A 127 -16.60 1.59 -4.16
CA LYS A 127 -17.70 2.54 -3.86
C LYS A 127 -17.79 3.66 -4.88
N GLY A 128 -16.67 4.05 -5.47
CA GLY A 128 -16.61 5.01 -6.58
C GLY A 128 -17.00 4.42 -7.94
N GLY A 129 -17.45 3.17 -8.02
CA GLY A 129 -17.86 2.52 -9.25
C GLY A 129 -16.70 2.26 -10.21
N TRP A 130 -15.48 2.07 -9.70
CA TRP A 130 -14.28 1.82 -10.50
C TRP A 130 -14.01 2.89 -11.57
N GLU A 131 -14.34 4.14 -11.24
CA GLU A 131 -14.15 5.29 -12.14
C GLU A 131 -12.70 5.40 -12.64
N GLU A 132 -12.55 5.45 -13.96
CA GLU A 132 -11.29 5.17 -14.67
C GLU A 132 -10.15 6.13 -14.30
N GLU A 133 -10.44 7.42 -14.19
CA GLU A 133 -9.44 8.43 -13.83
C GLU A 133 -8.94 8.21 -12.41
N ARG A 134 -9.84 7.95 -11.47
CA ARG A 134 -9.48 7.64 -10.08
C ARG A 134 -8.72 6.33 -9.96
N VAL A 135 -9.14 5.26 -10.64
CA VAL A 135 -8.41 3.98 -10.63
C VAL A 135 -6.99 4.19 -11.18
N ARG A 136 -6.86 4.85 -12.33
CA ARG A 136 -5.56 5.18 -12.92
C ARG A 136 -4.69 6.02 -11.98
N GLY A 137 -5.26 7.04 -11.35
CA GLY A 137 -4.55 7.91 -10.42
C GLY A 137 -4.03 7.17 -9.19
N VAL A 138 -4.85 6.28 -8.63
CA VAL A 138 -4.46 5.42 -7.50
C VAL A 138 -3.38 4.42 -7.91
N LEU A 139 -3.57 3.69 -9.02
CA LEU A 139 -2.58 2.73 -9.52
C LEU A 139 -1.27 3.41 -9.95
N GLY A 140 -1.33 4.66 -10.40
CA GLY A 140 -0.15 5.48 -10.64
C GLY A 140 0.69 5.67 -9.38
N VAL A 141 0.07 5.89 -8.21
CA VAL A 141 0.79 5.95 -6.93
C VAL A 141 1.41 4.60 -6.57
N PHE A 142 0.70 3.49 -6.79
CA PHE A 142 1.25 2.16 -6.56
C PHE A 142 2.46 1.87 -7.44
N GLY A 143 2.35 2.14 -8.74
CA GLY A 143 3.44 1.97 -9.71
C GLY A 143 4.60 2.94 -9.55
N GLU A 144 4.41 4.07 -8.88
CA GLU A 144 5.49 5.01 -8.56
C GLU A 144 6.26 4.62 -7.30
N ILE A 145 5.60 4.02 -6.30
CA ILE A 145 6.19 3.81 -4.97
C ILE A 145 6.24 2.31 -4.62
N PRO A 146 5.20 1.66 -4.04
CA PRO A 146 5.34 0.29 -3.55
C PRO A 146 5.64 -0.75 -4.63
N LEU A 147 5.20 -0.51 -5.86
CA LEU A 147 5.32 -1.42 -7.01
C LEU A 147 6.13 -0.77 -8.16
N SER A 148 7.03 0.17 -7.83
CA SER A 148 7.95 0.75 -8.81
C SER A 148 8.87 -0.30 -9.42
N VAL A 149 9.10 -0.23 -10.72
CA VAL A 149 9.97 -1.17 -11.44
C VAL A 149 11.43 -0.93 -11.09
N ASP A 150 11.83 0.34 -11.02
CA ASP A 150 13.21 0.80 -11.09
C ASP A 150 13.66 1.67 -9.90
N ASP A 151 12.74 2.10 -9.02
CA ASP A 151 13.10 2.87 -7.83
C ASP A 151 13.77 1.96 -6.77
N VAL A 152 15.10 2.00 -6.75
CA VAL A 152 15.95 1.28 -5.79
C VAL A 152 15.74 1.72 -4.34
N ARG A 153 15.10 2.86 -4.10
CA ARG A 153 14.77 3.35 -2.75
C ARG A 153 13.57 2.61 -2.16
N VAL A 154 12.84 1.83 -2.95
CA VAL A 154 11.69 1.05 -2.48
C VAL A 154 12.20 -0.20 -1.74
N PRO A 155 12.00 -0.31 -0.42
CA PRO A 155 12.50 -1.45 0.33
C PRO A 155 11.86 -2.75 -0.14
N MET A 156 12.67 -3.78 -0.35
CA MET A 156 12.22 -5.07 -0.89
C MET A 156 11.10 -5.71 -0.05
N GLY A 157 11.21 -5.62 1.28
CA GLY A 157 10.18 -6.14 2.20
C GLY A 157 8.83 -5.43 2.03
N MET A 158 8.83 -4.12 1.75
CA MET A 158 7.60 -3.37 1.48
C MET A 158 6.96 -3.84 0.18
N ARG A 159 7.77 -3.95 -0.88
CA ARG A 159 7.31 -4.40 -2.19
C ARG A 159 6.72 -5.80 -2.13
N PHE A 160 7.44 -6.75 -1.55
CA PHE A 160 6.96 -8.13 -1.42
C PHE A 160 5.67 -8.22 -0.61
N HIS A 161 5.59 -7.50 0.51
CA HIS A 161 4.35 -7.47 1.29
C HIS A 161 3.16 -6.95 0.49
N VAL A 162 3.33 -5.89 -0.30
CA VAL A 162 2.25 -5.36 -1.15
C VAL A 162 1.85 -6.35 -2.25
N ILE A 163 2.80 -7.08 -2.84
CA ILE A 163 2.50 -8.14 -3.81
C ILE A 163 1.72 -9.28 -3.14
N ASP A 164 2.16 -9.73 -1.96
CA ASP A 164 1.56 -10.85 -1.21
C ASP A 164 0.09 -10.60 -0.84
N LEU A 165 -0.26 -9.37 -0.50
CA LEU A 165 -1.63 -9.01 -0.12
C LEU A 165 -2.52 -8.60 -1.31
N TRP A 166 -1.98 -8.43 -2.51
CA TRP A 166 -2.71 -7.81 -3.63
C TRP A 166 -3.98 -8.59 -3.97
N VAL A 167 -3.85 -9.90 -4.20
CA VAL A 167 -4.96 -10.79 -4.54
C VAL A 167 -5.94 -10.92 -3.38
N ASP A 168 -5.45 -11.01 -2.14
CA ASP A 168 -6.31 -11.04 -0.94
C ASP A 168 -7.22 -9.81 -0.84
N GLU A 169 -6.67 -8.62 -1.07
CA GLU A 169 -7.47 -7.40 -0.96
C GLU A 169 -8.38 -7.21 -2.18
N MET A 170 -8.02 -7.73 -3.37
CA MET A 170 -8.90 -7.83 -4.54
C MET A 170 -10.09 -8.76 -4.28
N GLU A 171 -9.85 -9.94 -3.71
CA GLU A 171 -10.89 -10.91 -3.35
C GLU A 171 -11.92 -10.29 -2.42
N LYS A 172 -11.48 -9.54 -1.40
CA LYS A 172 -12.37 -8.88 -0.43
C LYS A 172 -13.33 -7.86 -1.06
N VAL A 173 -12.90 -7.20 -2.13
CA VAL A 173 -13.76 -6.25 -2.84
C VAL A 173 -14.61 -6.93 -3.93
N GLY A 174 -14.53 -8.26 -4.05
CA GLY A 174 -15.38 -9.08 -4.93
C GLY A 174 -15.00 -9.00 -6.40
N VAL A 175 -13.77 -8.56 -6.74
CA VAL A 175 -13.39 -8.41 -8.14
C VAL A 175 -12.90 -9.72 -8.77
N LEU A 176 -12.85 -10.84 -8.04
CA LEU A 176 -12.46 -12.15 -8.55
C LEU A 176 -13.63 -13.01 -9.05
N GLU A 177 -14.85 -12.45 -9.13
CA GLU A 177 -16.01 -13.18 -9.69
C GLU A 177 -15.92 -13.37 -11.21
N GLU A 178 -16.48 -14.46 -11.74
CA GLU A 178 -16.42 -14.83 -13.17
C GLU A 178 -17.41 -14.03 -14.07
N ASN A 179 -17.43 -12.70 -13.96
CA ASN A 179 -18.24 -11.84 -14.82
C ASN A 179 -17.40 -10.84 -15.63
N GLU A 180 -18.00 -10.24 -16.66
CA GLU A 180 -17.27 -9.37 -17.61
C GLU A 180 -16.77 -8.08 -16.96
N GLU A 181 -17.52 -7.51 -16.03
CA GLU A 181 -17.13 -6.31 -15.29
C GLU A 181 -15.92 -6.58 -14.39
N CYS A 182 -15.98 -7.66 -13.62
CA CYS A 182 -14.87 -8.11 -12.77
C CYS A 182 -13.61 -8.39 -13.58
N ARG A 183 -13.71 -9.05 -14.75
CA ARG A 183 -12.55 -9.25 -15.65
C ARG A 183 -11.90 -7.93 -16.08
N ARG A 184 -12.69 -6.94 -16.50
CA ARG A 184 -12.16 -5.61 -16.86
C ARG A 184 -11.45 -4.93 -15.69
N ILE A 185 -12.00 -5.04 -14.49
CA ILE A 185 -11.39 -4.47 -13.27
C ILE A 185 -10.10 -5.21 -12.92
N GLN A 186 -10.09 -6.54 -13.01
CA GLN A 186 -8.89 -7.36 -12.79
C GLN A 186 -7.76 -6.95 -13.73
N ASP A 187 -8.02 -6.81 -15.03
CA ASP A 187 -7.02 -6.42 -16.02
C ASP A 187 -6.34 -5.10 -15.63
N VAL A 188 -7.13 -4.12 -15.17
CA VAL A 188 -6.62 -2.82 -14.74
C VAL A 188 -5.83 -2.92 -13.43
N LEU A 189 -6.39 -3.61 -12.41
CA LEU A 189 -5.73 -3.74 -11.10
C LEU A 189 -4.45 -4.58 -11.15
N MET A 190 -4.33 -5.51 -12.10
CA MET A 190 -3.14 -6.34 -12.28
C MET A 190 -2.02 -5.66 -13.08
N ALA A 191 -2.30 -4.54 -13.74
CA ALA A 191 -1.33 -3.84 -14.57
C ALA A 191 0.01 -3.53 -13.86
N PRO A 192 0.04 -3.08 -12.59
CA PRO A 192 1.32 -2.88 -11.88
C PRO A 192 2.11 -4.18 -11.66
N LEU A 193 1.44 -5.29 -11.37
CA LEU A 193 2.10 -6.59 -11.18
C LEU A 193 2.61 -7.15 -12.51
N LEU A 194 1.83 -7.00 -13.59
CA LEU A 194 2.28 -7.34 -14.95
C LEU A 194 3.56 -6.57 -15.29
N LYS A 195 3.57 -5.25 -15.02
CA LYS A 195 4.76 -4.42 -15.26
C LYS A 195 5.97 -4.88 -14.45
N LEU A 196 5.78 -5.22 -13.16
CA LEU A 196 6.85 -5.77 -12.34
C LEU A 196 7.37 -7.11 -12.88
N ARG A 197 6.49 -8.00 -13.34
CA ARG A 197 6.86 -9.29 -13.91
C ARG A 197 7.74 -9.14 -15.15
N GLU A 198 7.40 -8.20 -16.04
CA GLU A 198 8.11 -8.02 -17.31
C GLU A 198 9.38 -7.18 -17.17
N GLU A 199 9.32 -6.07 -16.42
CA GLU A 199 10.32 -5.02 -16.52
C GLU A 199 11.25 -4.94 -15.30
N SER A 200 10.91 -5.56 -14.16
CA SER A 200 11.74 -5.40 -12.96
C SER A 200 13.16 -5.94 -13.19
N PRO A 201 14.23 -5.19 -12.87
CA PRO A 201 15.60 -5.68 -13.02
C PRO A 201 15.89 -6.83 -12.06
N THR A 202 15.13 -6.93 -10.96
CA THR A 202 15.35 -7.91 -9.90
C THR A 202 14.56 -9.20 -10.16
N LYS A 203 15.26 -10.32 -10.39
CA LYS A 203 14.65 -11.64 -10.68
C LYS A 203 13.62 -12.07 -9.62
N THR A 204 13.93 -11.87 -8.33
CA THR A 204 13.03 -12.27 -7.23
C THR A 204 11.74 -11.45 -7.22
N VAL A 205 11.77 -10.18 -7.64
CA VAL A 205 10.55 -9.38 -7.83
C VAL A 205 9.71 -9.92 -8.98
N ARG A 206 10.35 -10.22 -10.13
CA ARG A 206 9.62 -10.81 -11.28
C ARG A 206 8.95 -12.12 -10.91
N MET A 207 9.66 -13.00 -10.18
CA MET A 207 9.12 -14.27 -9.69
C MET A 207 7.94 -14.05 -8.74
N LYS A 208 8.06 -13.12 -7.78
CA LYS A 208 6.99 -12.82 -6.83
C LYS A 208 5.74 -12.25 -7.51
N ALA A 209 5.93 -11.37 -8.49
CA ALA A 209 4.83 -10.86 -9.29
C ALA A 209 4.18 -11.97 -10.13
N ARG A 210 4.97 -12.90 -10.71
CA ARG A 210 4.46 -14.07 -11.44
C ARG A 210 3.63 -14.98 -10.53
N GLU A 211 4.07 -15.24 -9.30
CA GLU A 211 3.34 -16.01 -8.30
C GLU A 211 1.95 -15.39 -8.04
N ALA A 212 1.90 -14.09 -7.72
CA ALA A 212 0.64 -13.40 -7.48
C ALA A 212 -0.28 -13.37 -8.71
N LEU A 213 0.28 -13.21 -9.92
CA LEU A 213 -0.48 -13.24 -11.17
C LEU A 213 -1.02 -14.63 -11.52
N ASN A 214 -0.44 -15.69 -10.97
CA ASN A 214 -0.84 -17.09 -11.16
C ASN A 214 -1.66 -17.64 -9.99
N ASP A 215 -2.07 -16.79 -9.03
CA ASP A 215 -2.91 -17.20 -7.89
C ASP A 215 -4.18 -17.92 -8.39
N GLU A 216 -4.48 -19.07 -7.79
CA GLU A 216 -5.57 -19.97 -8.20
C GLU A 216 -6.96 -19.35 -8.07
N ARG A 217 -7.10 -18.35 -7.20
CA ARG A 217 -8.36 -17.61 -6.99
C ARG A 217 -8.71 -16.70 -8.17
N ILE A 218 -7.74 -16.38 -9.03
CA ILE A 218 -7.97 -15.53 -10.20
C ILE A 218 -8.67 -16.36 -11.29
N PRO A 219 -9.83 -15.91 -11.80
CA PRO A 219 -10.54 -16.60 -12.88
C PRO A 219 -9.65 -16.91 -14.09
N GLY A 220 -9.59 -18.19 -14.46
CA GLY A 220 -8.78 -18.69 -15.59
C GLY A 220 -7.44 -19.31 -15.20
N ASN A 221 -6.89 -19.05 -14.00
CA ASN A 221 -5.62 -19.64 -13.58
C ASN A 221 -5.74 -21.12 -13.16
N GLY A 222 -6.82 -21.50 -12.47
CA GLY A 222 -7.07 -22.88 -12.02
C GLY A 222 -7.30 -23.91 -13.14
N ARG A 223 -7.22 -23.52 -14.42
CA ARG A 223 -7.33 -24.42 -15.59
C ARG A 223 -5.99 -24.70 -16.28
N ARG A 224 -4.87 -24.18 -15.76
CA ARG A 224 -3.54 -24.46 -16.32
C ARG A 224 -3.00 -25.78 -15.74
N GLU A 225 -2.77 -26.76 -16.61
CA GLU A 225 -1.87 -27.87 -16.30
C GLU A 225 -0.49 -27.31 -15.89
N PRO A 226 0.24 -27.97 -14.98
CA PRO A 226 1.52 -27.46 -14.52
C PRO A 226 2.46 -27.22 -15.70
N GLU A 227 2.92 -25.98 -15.87
CA GLU A 227 4.02 -25.67 -16.79
C GLU A 227 5.22 -26.50 -16.35
N VAL A 228 5.65 -27.43 -17.19
CA VAL A 228 6.90 -28.16 -17.03
C VAL A 228 8.01 -27.10 -17.07
N GLU A 229 8.65 -26.84 -15.93
CA GLU A 229 9.84 -25.99 -15.90
C GLU A 229 10.90 -26.63 -16.81
N GLU A 230 11.25 -25.95 -17.90
CA GLU A 230 12.41 -26.35 -18.69
C GLU A 230 13.64 -26.31 -17.77
N PRO A 231 14.45 -27.38 -17.71
CA PRO A 231 15.63 -27.40 -16.89
C PRO A 231 16.55 -26.29 -17.37
N THR A 232 16.84 -25.32 -16.48
CA THR A 232 17.84 -24.30 -16.76
C THR A 232 19.15 -25.03 -17.04
N SER A 233 19.64 -24.92 -18.27
CA SER A 233 20.95 -25.40 -18.69
C SER A 233 22.05 -24.60 -18.01
N GLY A 234 22.28 -24.91 -16.75
CA GLY A 234 23.48 -24.56 -16.00
C GLY A 234 24.26 -25.84 -15.75
N GLU A 235 25.03 -26.26 -16.74
CA GLU A 235 26.06 -27.30 -16.58
C GLU A 235 26.98 -26.93 -15.41
N TRP A 236 26.79 -27.61 -14.28
CA TRP A 236 27.79 -27.70 -13.23
C TRP A 236 28.80 -28.78 -13.63
N ALA A 237 29.89 -28.38 -14.26
CA ALA A 237 31.05 -29.25 -14.42
C ALA A 237 31.77 -29.34 -13.06
N GLY A 238 31.47 -30.39 -12.31
CA GLY A 238 32.20 -30.74 -11.10
C GLY A 238 33.68 -31.00 -11.41
N PHE A 239 34.57 -30.54 -10.53
CA PHE A 239 35.99 -30.88 -10.59
C PHE A 239 36.15 -32.38 -10.32
N ALA A 240 36.88 -33.07 -11.20
CA ALA A 240 37.44 -34.38 -10.91
C ALA A 240 38.72 -34.21 -10.08
N ASP A 241 38.94 -35.14 -9.14
CA ASP A 241 40.02 -35.23 -8.14
C ASP A 241 41.42 -34.79 -8.61
#